data_AF-A0A8T4BZ99-F1
#
_entry.id   AF-A0A8T4BZ99-F1
#
_cell.length_a   1.000
_cell.length_b   1.000
_cell.length_c   1.000
_cell.angle_alpha   90.00
_cell.angle_beta   90.00
_cell.angle_gamma   90.00
#
_symmetry.space_group_name_H-M   'P 1'
#
loop_
_entity.id
_entity.type
_entity.pdbx_description
1 polymer ?
#
loop_
_entity_poly.entity_id
_entity_poly.type
_entity_poly.pdbx_seq_one_letter_code
_entity_poly.pdbx_strand_id
1 'polypeptide(L)'
;MEESYYRLVYIGNHTTINSDIVNDSVILKVYSGQHIYLRKAILERFNLNENYLVRFQLPDMGNMTLTRKVIKITRSKNNKTDYMLTLPKKLIQKYSLKLPMELELKIIGKNKIGTFPISKNRIGFLDIVSLLDNGFTCFENKKCKVSIYSSNSMSHTEAKLPRFFKIDEFFLWNLGLYLAEGTKTIKHRISLSNNEPHIIKRFLKYLNERWEIERNNITIRIRVKKGANIFCIRKFWSDFLEIEEDNIQVYIVMNRPPLSKWGNAEVSVYNTILGSLHQKIIENIECFLDSKKNILAFIKGVEDGDGHVIKHKGCIEIGITTEKKFKKIITSSLSRLYGKPRVENHHTSDKVVKILYSGLGMALKFFFDGHFENHPKRQKKLIELIREFMGKDLKYLKVLKNGSTTIRNLEKEAGVSYVAANIMMKKYNKNGYVTSYKMPIKKEKRFYNSRVFKLSGKGNILVSRIIDSKEKYVKGNTLNGKEEQEEPHCM
;
A
#
# COMPACT_ATOMS: atom_id res chain seq x y z
N MET A 1 -32.55 -3.45 51.35
CA MET A 1 -31.32 -2.64 51.35
C MET A 1 -31.59 -1.48 50.42
N GLU A 2 -31.89 -0.34 51.01
CA GLU A 2 -32.44 0.85 50.35
C GLU A 2 -31.36 1.58 49.55
N GLU A 3 -31.62 1.82 48.26
CA GLU A 3 -30.82 2.71 47.43
C GLU A 3 -31.23 4.16 47.73
N SER A 4 -30.38 4.88 48.46
CA SER A 4 -30.58 6.30 48.71
C SER A 4 -30.10 7.11 47.50
N TYR A 5 -31.03 7.73 46.76
CA TYR A 5 -30.73 8.74 45.74
C TYR A 5 -30.72 10.13 46.37
N TYR A 6 -29.64 10.88 46.19
CA TYR A 6 -29.60 12.31 46.48
C TYR A 6 -29.39 13.10 45.19
N ARG A 7 -30.32 14.02 44.91
CA ARG A 7 -30.26 15.01 43.83
C ARG A 7 -30.39 16.38 44.48
N LEU A 8 -29.30 17.15 44.52
CA LEU A 8 -29.31 18.53 44.97
C LEU A 8 -29.07 19.47 43.79
N VAL A 9 -30.05 20.32 43.52
CA VAL A 9 -30.04 21.37 42.50
C VAL A 9 -29.79 22.70 43.21
N TYR A 10 -28.83 23.50 42.76
CA TYR A 10 -28.66 24.87 43.25
C TYR A 10 -28.51 25.89 42.10
N ILE A 11 -29.30 26.96 42.19
CA ILE A 11 -29.37 28.11 41.28
C ILE A 11 -28.87 29.34 42.06
N GLY A 12 -27.89 30.07 41.55
CA GLY A 12 -27.52 31.40 42.09
C GLY A 12 -26.06 31.81 41.91
N ASN A 13 -25.86 33.09 41.60
CA ASN A 13 -24.58 33.70 41.23
C ASN A 13 -23.63 33.84 42.42
N HIS A 14 -22.36 33.50 42.19
CA HIS A 14 -21.22 33.60 43.12
C HIS A 14 -21.24 32.66 44.35
N THR A 15 -21.00 31.36 44.18
CA THR A 15 -20.32 30.55 45.23
C THR A 15 -19.88 29.17 44.75
N THR A 16 -18.90 28.64 45.48
CA THR A 16 -18.37 27.27 45.51
C THR A 16 -19.47 26.22 45.32
N ILE A 17 -19.29 25.33 44.35
CA ILE A 17 -20.19 24.21 44.10
C ILE A 17 -19.50 22.94 44.64
N ASN A 18 -20.22 22.14 45.43
CA ASN A 18 -19.82 20.77 45.75
C ASN A 18 -20.06 19.90 44.51
N SER A 19 -19.02 19.22 44.02
CA SER A 19 -19.20 18.16 43.03
C SER A 19 -19.44 16.87 43.81
N ASP A 20 -20.68 16.40 43.83
CA ASP A 20 -20.97 15.07 44.35
C ASP A 20 -20.51 14.04 43.32
N ILE A 21 -19.61 13.15 43.73
CA ILE A 21 -19.06 12.12 42.85
C ILE A 21 -19.69 10.79 43.24
N VAL A 22 -20.66 10.35 42.45
CA VAL A 22 -21.40 9.10 42.66
C VAL A 22 -21.03 8.15 41.52
N ASN A 23 -20.50 6.97 41.85
CA ASN A 23 -20.26 5.87 40.89
C ASN A 23 -19.46 6.26 39.62
N ASP A 24 -18.31 6.93 39.80
CA ASP A 24 -17.40 7.42 38.73
C ASP A 24 -18.05 8.35 37.70
N SER A 25 -19.24 8.84 38.01
CA SER A 25 -19.97 9.83 37.24
C SER A 25 -19.85 11.18 37.93
N VAL A 26 -19.63 12.22 37.13
CA VAL A 26 -19.41 13.59 37.60
C VAL A 26 -20.34 14.50 36.84
N ILE A 27 -21.19 15.23 37.57
CA ILE A 27 -22.04 16.27 36.97
C ILE A 27 -21.18 17.51 36.76
N LEU A 28 -21.08 17.94 35.50
CA LEU A 28 -20.26 19.08 35.10
C LEU A 28 -21.10 20.16 34.43
N LYS A 29 -20.86 21.42 34.80
CA LYS A 29 -21.43 22.57 34.11
C LYS A 29 -20.66 22.81 32.81
N VAL A 30 -21.40 22.83 31.70
CA VAL A 30 -20.90 23.20 30.38
C VAL A 30 -21.28 24.65 30.13
N TYR A 31 -20.27 25.49 29.94
CA TYR A 31 -20.44 26.93 29.77
C TYR A 31 -20.52 27.30 28.28
N SER A 32 -20.89 28.55 28.00
CA SER A 32 -20.85 29.12 26.65
C SER A 32 -19.45 28.90 26.04
N GLY A 33 -19.41 28.45 24.77
CA GLY A 33 -18.15 28.16 24.07
C GLY A 33 -17.75 26.68 24.00
N GLN A 34 -18.63 25.73 24.33
CA GLN A 34 -18.37 24.28 24.17
C GLN A 34 -17.36 23.72 25.18
N HIS A 35 -17.12 24.42 26.29
CA HIS A 35 -16.09 24.07 27.27
C HIS A 35 -16.69 23.44 28.53
N ILE A 36 -16.10 22.31 28.94
CA ILE A 36 -16.38 21.62 30.20
C ILE A 36 -15.20 21.87 31.13
N TYR A 37 -15.37 22.72 32.14
CA TYR A 37 -14.29 23.00 33.09
C TYR A 37 -14.14 21.86 34.11
N LEU A 38 -12.94 21.32 34.22
CA LEU A 38 -12.57 20.29 35.18
C LEU A 38 -12.12 20.95 36.49
N ARG A 39 -12.83 20.67 37.58
CA ARG A 39 -12.42 21.13 38.90
C ARG A 39 -11.17 20.41 39.38
N LYS A 40 -10.42 21.09 40.26
CA LYS A 40 -9.23 20.53 40.93
C LYS A 40 -9.48 19.16 41.54
N ALA A 41 -10.59 18.98 42.27
CA ALA A 41 -10.95 17.68 42.86
C ALA A 41 -11.10 16.54 41.83
N ILE A 42 -11.59 16.84 40.63
CA ILE A 42 -11.71 15.85 39.54
C ILE A 42 -10.32 15.53 38.99
N LEU A 43 -9.50 16.55 38.78
CA LEU A 43 -8.13 16.37 38.32
C LEU A 43 -7.32 15.52 39.30
N GLU A 44 -7.46 15.77 40.60
CA GLU A 44 -6.78 15.03 41.66
C GLU A 44 -7.30 13.59 41.75
N ARG A 45 -8.63 13.40 41.87
CA ARG A 45 -9.25 12.07 41.96
C ARG A 45 -8.85 11.17 40.79
N PHE A 46 -8.91 11.71 39.57
CA PHE A 46 -8.58 10.96 38.37
C PHE A 46 -7.12 11.12 37.96
N ASN A 47 -6.25 11.78 38.73
CA ASN A 47 -4.86 12.11 38.40
C ASN A 47 -4.70 12.53 36.92
N LEU A 48 -5.39 13.61 36.55
CA LEU A 48 -5.45 14.21 35.23
C LEU A 48 -4.66 15.53 35.18
N ASN A 49 -4.04 15.80 34.04
CA ASN A 49 -3.40 17.07 33.71
C ASN A 49 -3.36 17.24 32.18
N GLU A 50 -2.70 18.29 31.67
CA GLU A 50 -2.60 18.60 30.24
C GLU A 50 -1.98 17.50 29.36
N ASN A 51 -1.31 16.52 29.98
CA ASN A 51 -0.71 15.38 29.33
C ASN A 51 -1.65 14.18 29.24
N TYR A 52 -2.96 14.34 29.46
CA TYR A 52 -3.92 13.26 29.36
C TYR A 52 -4.97 13.53 28.28
N LEU A 53 -5.32 12.46 27.55
CA LEU A 53 -6.62 12.37 26.89
C LEU A 53 -7.58 11.64 27.84
N VAL A 54 -8.78 12.19 27.99
CA VAL A 54 -9.86 11.64 28.81
C VAL A 54 -10.92 11.08 27.87
N ARG A 55 -11.25 9.81 28.06
CA ARG A 55 -12.39 9.16 27.43
C ARG A 55 -13.55 9.19 28.43
N PHE A 56 -14.67 9.76 28.01
CA PHE A 56 -15.84 9.92 28.84
C PHE A 56 -17.12 9.62 28.08
N GLN A 57 -18.16 9.24 28.82
CA GLN A 57 -19.49 8.96 28.32
C GLN A 57 -20.44 10.06 28.78
N LEU A 58 -21.38 10.43 27.91
CA LEU A 58 -22.46 11.38 28.18
C LEU A 58 -23.78 10.58 28.21
N PRO A 59 -24.24 10.15 29.40
CA PRO A 59 -25.47 9.36 29.54
C PRO A 59 -26.69 10.07 28.94
N ASP A 60 -26.81 11.37 29.21
CA ASP A 60 -27.88 12.26 28.72
C ASP A 60 -27.98 12.33 27.19
N MET A 61 -26.98 11.84 26.46
CA MET A 61 -26.93 11.88 25.00
C MET A 61 -26.86 10.48 24.38
N GLY A 62 -27.66 9.57 24.91
CA GLY A 62 -27.71 8.19 24.44
C GLY A 62 -26.41 7.44 24.69
N ASN A 63 -25.79 7.67 25.85
CA ASN A 63 -24.56 6.97 26.24
C ASN A 63 -23.38 7.18 25.27
N MET A 64 -23.38 8.32 24.58
CA MET A 64 -22.35 8.67 23.60
C MET A 64 -20.99 8.81 24.28
N THR A 65 -19.97 8.20 23.66
CA THR A 65 -18.59 8.24 24.16
C THR A 65 -17.76 9.26 23.39
N LEU A 66 -17.05 10.12 24.11
CA LEU A 66 -16.12 11.11 23.59
C LEU A 66 -14.73 10.92 24.17
N THR A 67 -13.72 11.39 23.43
CA THR A 67 -12.32 11.39 23.85
C THR A 67 -11.74 12.77 23.64
N ARG A 68 -11.29 13.46 24.69
CA ARG A 68 -10.79 14.84 24.59
C ARG A 68 -9.51 15.06 25.36
N LYS A 69 -8.68 15.96 24.83
CA LYS A 69 -7.48 16.43 25.52
C LYS A 69 -7.90 17.31 26.67
N VAL A 70 -7.26 17.10 27.82
CA VAL A 70 -7.30 18.05 28.92
C VAL A 70 -6.52 19.28 28.49
N ILE A 71 -7.22 20.40 28.32
CA ILE A 71 -6.63 21.68 27.94
C ILE A 71 -6.37 22.48 29.21
N LYS A 72 -5.12 22.88 29.43
CA LYS A 72 -4.74 23.81 30.50
C LYS A 72 -4.94 25.25 30.02
N ILE A 73 -5.64 26.04 30.82
CA ILE A 73 -5.86 27.47 30.57
C ILE A 73 -5.39 28.26 31.77
N THR A 74 -4.49 29.21 31.54
CA THR A 74 -4.06 30.17 32.56
C THR A 74 -4.80 31.49 32.37
N ARG A 75 -5.58 31.92 33.36
CA ARG A 75 -6.27 33.22 33.32
C ARG A 75 -5.31 34.34 33.70
N SER A 76 -5.17 35.34 32.84
CA SER A 76 -4.24 36.46 33.04
C SER A 76 -4.52 37.29 34.29
N LYS A 77 -5.80 37.49 34.65
CA LYS A 77 -6.20 38.38 35.75
C LYS A 77 -5.80 37.89 37.15
N ASN A 78 -5.56 36.60 37.35
CA ASN A 78 -5.31 36.03 38.68
C ASN A 78 -4.31 34.87 38.70
N ASN A 79 -3.59 34.62 37.59
CA ASN A 79 -2.71 33.45 37.42
C ASN A 79 -3.34 32.11 37.79
N LYS A 80 -4.69 32.04 37.79
CA LYS A 80 -5.38 30.79 38.11
C LYS A 80 -5.31 29.88 36.89
N THR A 81 -4.81 28.68 37.12
CA THR A 81 -4.80 27.61 36.12
C THR A 81 -6.09 26.81 36.26
N ASP A 82 -6.88 26.80 35.19
CA ASP A 82 -8.02 25.90 35.03
C ASP A 82 -7.69 24.83 34.00
N TYR A 83 -8.47 23.75 34.04
CA TYR A 83 -8.40 22.68 33.05
C TYR A 83 -9.77 22.48 32.42
N MET A 84 -9.84 22.14 31.15
CA MET A 84 -11.11 21.91 30.47
C MET A 84 -11.05 20.79 29.42
N LEU A 85 -12.24 20.28 29.08
CA LEU A 85 -12.50 19.46 27.91
C LEU A 85 -13.38 20.26 26.93
N THR A 86 -13.34 19.91 25.65
CA THR A 86 -14.15 20.55 24.60
C THR A 86 -15.21 19.61 24.03
N LEU A 87 -16.46 20.06 23.94
CA LEU A 87 -17.50 19.38 23.19
C LEU A 87 -17.47 19.84 21.72
N PRO A 88 -17.72 18.96 20.73
CA PRO A 88 -17.87 19.38 19.35
C PRO A 88 -19.09 20.28 19.14
N LYS A 89 -18.92 21.36 18.36
CA LYS A 89 -20.04 22.20 17.89
C LYS A 89 -21.18 21.40 17.27
N LYS A 90 -20.86 20.43 16.41
CA LYS A 90 -21.84 19.57 15.73
C LYS A 90 -22.70 18.77 16.71
N LEU A 91 -22.15 18.42 17.86
CA LEU A 91 -22.83 17.65 18.89
C LEU A 91 -23.80 18.53 19.70
N ILE A 92 -23.37 19.74 20.04
CA ILE A 92 -24.24 20.76 20.64
C ILE A 92 -25.40 21.09 19.70
N GLN A 93 -25.13 21.22 18.40
CA GLN A 93 -26.17 21.46 17.38
C GLN A 93 -27.12 20.26 17.24
N LYS A 94 -26.58 19.03 17.15
CA LYS A 94 -27.36 17.79 16.99
C LYS A 94 -28.36 17.56 18.12
N TYR A 95 -27.98 17.87 19.36
CA TYR A 95 -28.83 17.68 20.53
C TYR A 95 -29.51 18.98 21.01
N SER A 96 -29.43 20.06 20.22
CA SER A 96 -30.04 21.36 20.52
C SER A 96 -29.78 21.86 21.94
N LEU A 97 -28.54 21.67 22.42
CA LEU A 97 -28.17 21.95 23.80
C LEU A 97 -28.19 23.46 24.09
N LYS A 98 -29.01 23.88 25.05
CA LYS A 98 -29.05 25.27 25.55
C LYS A 98 -27.95 25.45 26.60
N LEU A 99 -26.98 26.33 26.34
CA LEU A 99 -25.86 26.60 27.24
C LEU A 99 -26.13 27.87 28.09
N PRO A 100 -25.69 27.91 29.37
CA PRO A 100 -25.01 26.85 30.10
C PRO A 100 -25.96 25.73 30.51
N MET A 101 -25.45 24.50 30.59
CA MET A 101 -26.23 23.36 31.10
C MET A 101 -25.38 22.48 32.00
N GLU A 102 -26.03 21.68 32.82
CA GLU A 102 -25.40 20.57 33.53
C GLU A 102 -25.47 19.32 32.65
N LEU A 103 -24.34 18.63 32.52
CA LEU A 103 -24.23 17.37 31.83
C LEU A 103 -23.59 16.35 32.76
N GLU A 104 -24.20 15.17 32.84
CA GLU A 104 -23.56 14.04 33.47
C GLU A 104 -22.42 13.54 32.58
N LEU A 105 -21.24 13.39 33.16
CA LEU A 105 -20.06 12.89 32.48
C LEU A 105 -19.48 11.73 33.28
N LYS A 106 -19.45 10.55 32.66
CA LYS A 106 -18.81 9.36 33.24
C LYS A 106 -17.42 9.18 32.64
N ILE A 107 -16.37 9.33 33.44
CA ILE A 107 -15.00 9.10 32.95
C ILE A 107 -14.80 7.59 32.84
N ILE A 108 -14.69 7.09 31.61
CA ILE A 108 -14.57 5.65 31.32
C ILE A 108 -13.11 5.23 31.02
N GLY A 109 -12.19 6.19 30.94
CA GLY A 109 -10.77 5.91 30.81
C GLY A 109 -9.92 7.16 30.62
N LYS A 110 -8.62 7.04 30.85
CA LYS A 110 -7.64 8.08 30.57
C LYS A 110 -6.37 7.44 30.02
N ASN A 111 -5.71 8.12 29.09
CA ASN A 111 -4.39 7.74 28.60
C ASN A 111 -3.46 8.93 28.70
N LYS A 112 -2.26 8.73 29.26
CA LYS A 112 -1.21 9.73 29.20
C LYS A 112 -0.72 9.83 27.75
N ILE A 113 -0.61 11.04 27.25
CA ILE A 113 -0.10 11.35 25.92
C ILE A 113 1.32 10.79 25.82
N GLY A 114 1.61 10.02 24.78
CA GLY A 114 2.91 9.38 24.56
C GLY A 114 3.19 8.11 25.36
N THR A 115 2.31 7.66 26.27
CA THR A 115 2.46 6.33 26.89
C THR A 115 1.66 5.29 26.12
N PHE A 116 2.34 4.30 25.59
CA PHE A 116 1.74 3.22 24.83
C PHE A 116 1.92 1.91 25.61
N PRO A 117 0.88 1.10 25.83
CA PRO A 117 1.07 -0.23 26.37
C PRO A 117 1.89 -1.03 25.37
N ILE A 118 3.17 -1.25 25.64
CA ILE A 118 4.08 -2.00 24.77
C ILE A 118 3.54 -3.43 24.68
N SER A 119 2.91 -3.77 23.55
CA SER A 119 2.56 -5.16 23.30
C SER A 119 3.82 -5.90 22.86
N LYS A 120 3.92 -7.18 23.24
CA LYS A 120 4.98 -8.08 22.75
C LYS A 120 5.03 -8.03 21.21
N ASN A 121 6.22 -7.80 20.66
CA ASN A 121 6.45 -7.79 19.21
C ASN A 121 5.85 -9.04 18.56
N ARG A 122 4.94 -8.84 17.60
CA ARG A 122 4.37 -9.92 16.80
C ARG A 122 5.17 -10.05 15.50
N ILE A 123 5.84 -11.18 15.31
CA ILE A 123 6.62 -11.46 14.10
C ILE A 123 5.70 -11.31 12.87
N GLY A 124 6.15 -10.54 11.88
CA GLY A 124 5.38 -10.28 10.65
C GLY A 124 4.24 -9.28 10.79
N PHE A 125 4.14 -8.56 11.91
CA PHE A 125 3.19 -7.47 12.10
C PHE A 125 3.90 -6.17 12.48
N LEU A 126 3.37 -5.06 11.98
CA LEU A 126 3.74 -3.71 12.33
C LEU A 126 2.77 -3.18 13.40
N ASP A 127 3.27 -2.82 14.58
CA ASP A 127 2.49 -2.06 15.57
C ASP A 127 2.43 -0.58 15.16
N ILE A 128 1.26 -0.10 14.73
CA ILE A 128 1.06 1.29 14.34
C ILE A 128 1.34 2.24 15.49
N VAL A 129 1.10 1.80 16.73
CA VAL A 129 1.29 2.62 17.91
C VAL A 129 2.77 2.91 18.15
N SER A 130 3.66 1.95 17.86
CA SER A 130 5.11 2.17 17.97
C SER A 130 5.65 3.14 16.93
N LEU A 131 4.86 3.42 15.87
CA LEU A 131 5.19 4.44 14.88
C LEU A 131 4.60 5.81 15.20
N LEU A 132 3.85 6.01 16.29
CA LEU A 132 3.31 7.33 16.60
C LEU A 132 4.35 8.22 17.28
N ASP A 133 4.42 9.50 16.87
CA ASP A 133 5.19 10.51 17.60
C ASP A 133 4.43 11.01 18.83
N ASN A 134 5.13 11.76 19.70
CA ASN A 134 4.55 12.49 20.83
C ASN A 134 3.41 13.46 20.44
N GLY A 135 3.28 13.80 19.15
CA GLY A 135 2.17 14.60 18.60
C GLY A 135 0.85 13.85 18.42
N PHE A 136 0.79 12.57 18.80
CA PHE A 136 -0.40 11.74 18.71
C PHE A 136 -0.72 11.07 20.03
N THR A 137 -1.97 10.65 20.18
CA THR A 137 -2.39 9.82 21.30
C THR A 137 -3.39 8.79 20.82
N CYS A 138 -3.32 7.59 21.35
CA CYS A 138 -4.19 6.49 20.94
C CYS A 138 -5.04 5.97 22.09
N PHE A 139 -6.20 5.44 21.74
CA PHE A 139 -7.04 4.61 22.62
C PHE A 139 -7.25 3.26 21.96
N GLU A 140 -6.76 2.21 22.60
CA GLU A 140 -7.07 0.85 22.18
C GLU A 140 -8.48 0.49 22.64
N ASN A 141 -9.24 -0.15 21.75
CA ASN A 141 -10.54 -0.72 22.08
C ASN A 141 -10.44 -2.25 22.21
N LYS A 142 -11.51 -2.89 22.70
CA LYS A 142 -11.57 -4.35 22.90
C LYS A 142 -11.33 -5.19 21.62
N LYS A 143 -11.39 -4.58 20.43
CA LYS A 143 -11.19 -5.26 19.12
C LYS A 143 -9.78 -5.04 18.55
N CYS A 144 -8.79 -4.66 19.37
CA CYS A 144 -7.43 -4.33 18.93
C CYS A 144 -7.37 -3.22 17.85
N LYS A 145 -8.41 -2.37 17.79
CA LYS A 145 -8.35 -1.14 16.99
C LYS A 145 -7.91 0.01 17.88
N VAL A 146 -7.11 0.89 17.31
CA VAL A 146 -6.63 2.11 17.95
C VAL A 146 -7.36 3.31 17.34
N SER A 147 -7.96 4.11 18.21
CA SER A 147 -8.47 5.43 17.85
C SER A 147 -7.35 6.43 18.12
N ILE A 148 -6.78 7.00 17.07
CA ILE A 148 -5.64 7.91 17.13
C ILE A 148 -6.16 9.33 16.96
N TYR A 149 -5.64 10.24 17.79
CA TYR A 149 -5.98 11.66 17.78
C TYR A 149 -4.69 12.47 17.62
N SER A 150 -4.71 13.49 16.76
CA SER A 150 -3.60 14.46 16.67
C SER A 150 -3.73 15.53 17.74
N SER A 151 -2.63 15.86 18.43
CA SER A 151 -2.60 16.88 19.48
C SER A 151 -2.44 18.31 18.96
N ASN A 152 -2.02 18.47 17.69
CA ASN A 152 -1.50 19.74 17.17
C ASN A 152 -2.44 20.48 16.20
N SER A 153 -3.65 19.97 15.96
CA SER A 153 -4.58 20.59 15.02
C SER A 153 -5.81 21.15 15.75
N MET A 154 -6.18 22.39 15.42
CA MET A 154 -7.48 22.97 15.77
C MET A 154 -8.67 22.11 15.25
N SER A 155 -8.42 21.23 14.27
CA SER A 155 -9.33 20.17 13.84
C SER A 155 -9.00 18.86 14.55
N HIS A 156 -9.96 18.29 15.30
CA HIS A 156 -9.81 16.93 15.82
C HIS A 156 -9.88 15.92 14.67
N THR A 157 -8.72 15.57 14.10
CA THR A 157 -8.64 14.45 13.15
C THR A 157 -8.58 13.17 13.97
N GLU A 158 -9.54 12.28 13.77
CA GLU A 158 -9.57 10.93 14.35
C GLU A 158 -9.28 9.93 13.23
N ALA A 159 -8.42 8.94 13.50
CA ALA A 159 -8.26 7.78 12.65
C ALA A 159 -8.52 6.53 13.50
N LYS A 160 -9.38 5.64 13.00
CA LYS A 160 -9.62 4.33 13.60
C LYS A 160 -8.91 3.30 12.74
N LEU A 161 -7.87 2.69 13.29
CA LEU A 161 -7.01 1.77 12.57
C LEU A 161 -6.85 0.45 13.34
N PRO A 162 -6.57 -0.66 12.66
CA PRO A 162 -6.06 -1.84 13.36
C PRO A 162 -4.71 -1.49 14.01
N ARG A 163 -4.50 -1.92 15.26
CA ARG A 163 -3.22 -1.70 15.93
C ARG A 163 -2.06 -2.37 15.20
N PHE A 164 -2.29 -3.60 14.72
CA PHE A 164 -1.29 -4.42 14.06
C PHE A 164 -1.59 -4.56 12.58
N PHE A 165 -0.66 -4.12 11.74
CA PHE A 165 -0.72 -4.30 10.30
C PHE A 165 0.09 -5.54 9.92
N LYS A 166 -0.51 -6.48 9.19
CA LYS A 166 0.24 -7.63 8.67
C LYS A 166 1.22 -7.17 7.59
N ILE A 167 2.50 -7.48 7.77
CA ILE A 167 3.55 -7.24 6.79
C ILE A 167 3.58 -8.45 5.85
N ASP A 168 2.75 -8.42 4.81
CA ASP A 168 2.75 -9.42 3.75
C ASP A 168 3.13 -8.82 2.39
N GLU A 169 3.15 -9.67 1.36
CA GLU A 169 3.53 -9.28 0.01
C GLU A 169 2.66 -8.15 -0.54
N PHE A 170 1.35 -8.13 -0.21
CA PHE A 170 0.45 -7.08 -0.68
C PHE A 170 0.77 -5.74 -0.03
N PHE A 171 1.08 -5.72 1.27
CA PHE A 171 1.54 -4.53 1.97
C PHE A 171 2.86 -3.99 1.38
N LEU A 172 3.87 -4.86 1.24
CA LEU A 172 5.20 -4.47 0.74
C LEU A 172 5.18 -4.03 -0.72
N TRP A 173 4.37 -4.69 -1.55
CA TRP A 173 4.16 -4.27 -2.93
C TRP A 173 3.60 -2.85 -3.01
N ASN A 174 2.61 -2.50 -2.17
CA ASN A 174 2.05 -1.14 -2.18
C ASN A 174 3.04 -0.09 -1.66
N LEU A 175 3.93 -0.43 -0.71
CA LEU A 175 5.01 0.46 -0.31
C LEU A 175 6.01 0.71 -1.45
N GLY A 176 6.39 -0.34 -2.18
CA GLY A 176 7.22 -0.22 -3.38
C GLY A 176 6.57 0.66 -4.44
N LEU A 177 5.30 0.42 -4.72
CA LEU A 177 4.53 1.22 -5.67
C LEU A 177 4.45 2.68 -5.24
N TYR A 178 4.21 2.96 -3.95
CA TYR A 178 4.19 4.33 -3.45
C TYR A 178 5.56 5.02 -3.56
N LEU A 179 6.66 4.28 -3.41
CA LEU A 179 7.99 4.86 -3.64
C LEU A 179 8.19 5.29 -5.10
N ALA A 180 7.60 4.57 -6.06
CA ALA A 180 7.60 5.00 -7.45
C ALA A 180 6.62 6.17 -7.67
N GLU A 181 5.32 5.94 -7.46
CA GLU A 181 4.23 6.81 -7.96
C GLU A 181 3.59 7.72 -6.90
N GLY A 182 3.94 7.54 -5.63
CA GLY A 182 3.34 8.25 -4.51
C GLY A 182 3.81 9.70 -4.41
N THR A 183 2.92 10.61 -3.98
CA THR A 183 3.30 12.00 -3.66
C THR A 183 4.02 12.05 -2.31
N LYS A 184 5.28 12.47 -2.31
CA LYS A 184 6.13 12.46 -1.11
C LYS A 184 6.38 13.84 -0.50
N THR A 185 5.78 14.88 -1.07
CA THR A 185 6.02 16.28 -0.68
C THR A 185 4.98 16.83 0.30
N ILE A 186 3.82 16.19 0.43
CA ILE A 186 2.69 16.69 1.21
C ILE A 186 2.51 15.85 2.47
N LYS A 187 2.87 16.41 3.64
CA LYS A 187 2.98 15.70 4.93
C LYS A 187 1.68 15.06 5.46
N HIS A 188 0.51 15.43 4.93
CA HIS A 188 -0.81 15.01 5.43
C HIS A 188 -1.68 14.35 4.36
N ARG A 189 -1.05 13.88 3.29
CA ARG A 189 -1.74 13.29 2.16
C ARG A 189 -1.06 12.00 1.76
N ILE A 190 -1.83 10.93 1.71
CA ILE A 190 -1.43 9.72 0.99
C ILE A 190 -2.04 9.86 -0.40
N SER A 191 -1.21 9.97 -1.43
CA SER A 191 -1.70 10.00 -2.80
C SER A 191 -0.77 9.29 -3.76
N LEU A 192 -1.36 8.70 -4.79
CA LEU A 192 -0.67 7.97 -5.85
C LEU A 192 -1.30 8.36 -7.18
N SER A 193 -0.48 8.60 -8.20
CA SER A 193 -0.95 8.91 -9.55
C SER A 193 -0.41 7.90 -10.55
N ASN A 194 -1.27 7.34 -11.38
CA ASN A 194 -0.86 6.42 -12.44
C ASN A 194 -1.92 6.37 -13.57
N ASN A 195 -1.47 6.10 -14.80
CA ASN A 195 -2.33 6.06 -15.98
C ASN A 195 -2.90 4.67 -16.29
N GLU A 196 -2.47 3.64 -15.56
CA GLU A 196 -2.94 2.26 -15.69
C GLU A 196 -4.06 1.98 -14.66
N PRO A 197 -5.32 1.75 -15.09
CA PRO A 197 -6.46 1.63 -14.17
C PRO A 197 -6.30 0.54 -13.11
N HIS A 198 -5.74 -0.61 -13.46
CA HIS A 198 -5.57 -1.73 -12.52
C HIS A 198 -4.56 -1.42 -11.39
N ILE A 199 -3.54 -0.59 -11.64
CA ILE A 199 -2.62 -0.10 -10.60
C ILE A 199 -3.38 0.78 -9.61
N ILE A 200 -4.22 1.70 -10.12
CA ILE A 200 -5.08 2.57 -9.32
C ILE A 200 -6.07 1.75 -8.48
N LYS A 201 -6.77 0.78 -9.08
CA LYS A 201 -7.70 -0.11 -8.37
C LYS A 201 -7.01 -0.92 -7.28
N ARG A 202 -5.77 -1.38 -7.52
CA ARG A 202 -4.99 -2.12 -6.53
C ARG A 202 -4.53 -1.23 -5.36
N PHE A 203 -4.14 0.01 -5.63
CA PHE A 203 -3.82 0.97 -4.57
C PHE A 203 -5.06 1.37 -3.76
N LEU A 204 -6.22 1.54 -4.41
CA LEU A 204 -7.49 1.77 -3.74
C LEU A 204 -7.86 0.62 -2.80
N LYS A 205 -7.68 -0.63 -3.26
CA LYS A 205 -7.84 -1.83 -2.43
C LYS A 205 -6.92 -1.81 -1.21
N TYR A 206 -5.68 -1.37 -1.36
CA TYR A 206 -4.74 -1.22 -0.24
C TYR A 206 -5.20 -0.19 0.79
N LEU A 207 -5.69 0.98 0.34
CA LEU A 207 -6.27 2.00 1.21
C LEU A 207 -7.48 1.45 1.98
N ASN A 208 -8.35 0.69 1.32
CA ASN A 208 -9.52 0.11 1.95
C ASN A 208 -9.17 -1.03 2.94
N GLU A 209 -8.36 -2.00 2.52
CA GLU A 209 -8.09 -3.22 3.32
C GLU A 209 -7.06 -3.00 4.44
N ARG A 210 -6.09 -2.09 4.26
CA ARG A 210 -5.03 -1.85 5.26
C ARG A 210 -5.32 -0.65 6.14
N TRP A 211 -5.83 0.42 5.53
CA TRP A 211 -6.09 1.66 6.24
C TRP A 211 -7.56 1.84 6.66
N GLU A 212 -8.43 0.87 6.33
CA GLU A 212 -9.87 0.91 6.61
C GLU A 212 -10.54 2.21 6.12
N ILE A 213 -10.03 2.76 5.01
CA ILE A 213 -10.55 4.00 4.44
C ILE A 213 -11.78 3.68 3.59
N GLU A 214 -12.91 4.25 3.99
CA GLU A 214 -14.15 4.19 3.21
C GLU A 214 -13.98 4.95 1.90
N ARG A 215 -14.56 4.43 0.81
CA ARG A 215 -14.40 5.00 -0.54
C ARG A 215 -14.88 6.44 -0.64
N ASN A 216 -15.91 6.81 0.12
CA ASN A 216 -16.45 8.17 0.15
C ASN A 216 -15.48 9.20 0.79
N ASN A 217 -14.42 8.74 1.47
CA ASN A 217 -13.36 9.59 2.00
C ASN A 217 -12.14 9.69 1.05
N ILE A 218 -12.27 9.17 -0.18
CA ILE A 218 -11.20 9.12 -1.17
C ILE A 218 -11.55 10.08 -2.30
N THR A 219 -10.65 11.00 -2.61
CA THR A 219 -10.80 11.92 -3.74
C THR A 219 -10.00 11.40 -4.93
N ILE A 220 -10.65 11.28 -6.08
CA ILE A 220 -10.02 10.94 -7.35
C ILE A 220 -9.87 12.20 -8.19
N ARG A 221 -8.65 12.48 -8.65
CA ARG A 221 -8.38 13.56 -9.60
C ARG A 221 -7.84 12.98 -10.90
N ILE A 222 -8.53 13.21 -12.01
CA ILE A 222 -8.13 12.72 -13.33
C ILE A 222 -7.60 13.88 -14.15
N ARG A 223 -6.36 13.78 -14.59
CA ARG A 223 -5.77 14.71 -15.55
C ARG A 223 -6.04 14.18 -16.96
N VAL A 224 -6.50 15.01 -17.87
CA VAL A 224 -6.85 14.63 -19.25
C VAL A 224 -6.29 15.60 -20.27
N LYS A 225 -6.18 15.18 -21.53
CA LYS A 225 -5.80 16.06 -22.65
C LYS A 225 -6.94 16.99 -23.04
N LYS A 226 -6.64 18.14 -23.66
CA LYS A 226 -7.65 19.02 -24.26
C LYS A 226 -8.47 18.24 -25.31
N GLY A 227 -9.78 18.43 -25.31
CA GLY A 227 -10.73 17.76 -26.21
C GLY A 227 -11.14 16.36 -25.77
N ALA A 228 -10.71 15.88 -24.60
CA ALA A 228 -11.20 14.62 -24.05
C ALA A 228 -12.68 14.74 -23.61
N ASN A 229 -13.49 13.69 -23.85
CA ASN A 229 -14.87 13.63 -23.39
C ASN A 229 -14.88 13.39 -21.86
N ILE A 230 -15.12 14.47 -21.10
CA ILE A 230 -15.08 14.47 -19.63
C ILE A 230 -16.11 13.50 -19.03
N PHE A 231 -17.31 13.45 -19.63
CA PHE A 231 -18.39 12.58 -19.16
C PHE A 231 -17.98 11.10 -19.23
N CYS A 232 -17.49 10.66 -20.39
CA CYS A 232 -17.03 9.27 -20.56
C CYS A 232 -15.87 8.91 -19.65
N ILE A 233 -14.93 9.85 -19.45
CA ILE A 233 -13.79 9.61 -18.56
C ILE A 233 -14.26 9.48 -17.11
N ARG A 234 -15.14 10.37 -16.64
CA ARG A 234 -15.70 10.30 -15.29
C ARG A 234 -16.45 8.98 -15.09
N LYS A 235 -17.33 8.62 -16.02
CA LYS A 235 -18.09 7.37 -15.98
C LYS A 235 -17.19 6.14 -15.97
N PHE A 236 -16.19 6.08 -16.87
CA PHE A 236 -15.22 4.99 -16.90
C PHE A 236 -14.53 4.77 -15.54
N TRP A 237 -14.01 5.84 -14.93
CA TRP A 237 -13.31 5.71 -13.65
C TRP A 237 -14.26 5.44 -12.48
N SER A 238 -15.47 6.00 -12.50
CA SER A 238 -16.54 5.69 -11.53
C SER A 238 -16.86 4.21 -11.54
N ASP A 239 -17.19 3.66 -12.71
CA ASP A 239 -17.56 2.26 -12.90
C ASP A 239 -16.38 1.34 -12.57
N PHE A 240 -15.18 1.66 -13.06
CA PHE A 240 -14.01 0.80 -12.87
C PHE A 240 -13.53 0.73 -11.41
N LEU A 241 -13.56 1.87 -10.71
CA LEU A 241 -13.11 1.98 -9.31
C LEU A 241 -14.24 1.77 -8.31
N GLU A 242 -15.49 1.61 -8.76
CA GLU A 242 -16.73 1.68 -7.98
C GLU A 242 -16.68 2.82 -6.94
N ILE A 243 -16.52 4.06 -7.43
CA ILE A 243 -16.51 5.31 -6.65
C ILE A 243 -17.57 6.24 -7.25
N GLU A 244 -18.36 6.89 -6.41
CA GLU A 244 -19.36 7.87 -6.85
C GLU A 244 -18.75 8.98 -7.72
N GLU A 245 -19.42 9.33 -8.82
CA GLU A 245 -18.97 10.34 -9.78
C GLU A 245 -18.64 11.69 -9.13
N ASP A 246 -19.35 12.07 -8.07
CA ASP A 246 -19.14 13.33 -7.33
C ASP A 246 -17.77 13.39 -6.63
N ASN A 247 -17.17 12.23 -6.34
CA ASN A 247 -15.81 12.14 -5.78
C ASN A 247 -14.71 12.19 -6.86
N ILE A 248 -15.09 12.37 -8.14
CA ILE A 248 -14.18 12.38 -9.28
C ILE A 248 -14.07 13.78 -9.91
N GLN A 249 -12.92 14.40 -9.70
CA GLN A 249 -12.56 15.70 -10.27
C GLN A 249 -11.75 15.50 -11.55
N VAL A 250 -12.16 16.12 -12.66
CA VAL A 250 -11.46 16.03 -13.96
C VAL A 250 -10.81 17.37 -14.29
N TYR A 251 -9.54 17.34 -14.66
CA TYR A 251 -8.72 18.51 -14.98
C TYR A 251 -8.11 18.39 -16.37
N ILE A 252 -8.31 19.39 -17.21
CA ILE A 252 -7.65 19.47 -18.52
C ILE A 252 -6.22 19.99 -18.33
N VAL A 253 -5.25 19.25 -18.83
CA VAL A 253 -3.82 19.60 -18.78
C VAL A 253 -3.32 19.93 -20.17
N MET A 254 -2.82 21.16 -20.33
CA MET A 254 -2.26 21.65 -21.59
C MET A 254 -0.79 21.22 -21.77
N ASN A 255 -0.01 21.22 -20.68
CA ASN A 255 1.42 20.95 -20.70
C ASN A 255 1.71 19.52 -20.26
N ARG A 256 2.29 18.71 -21.17
CA ARG A 256 2.52 17.26 -20.97
C ARG A 256 1.23 16.51 -20.66
N PRO A 257 0.25 16.52 -21.57
CA PRO A 257 -0.99 15.77 -21.39
C PRO A 257 -0.67 14.27 -21.23
N PRO A 258 -1.48 13.54 -20.46
CA PRO A 258 -1.31 12.10 -20.32
C PRO A 258 -1.53 11.40 -21.67
N LEU A 259 -0.72 10.37 -21.92
CA LEU A 259 -0.80 9.57 -23.15
C LEU A 259 -2.02 8.62 -23.18
N SER A 260 -2.57 8.29 -22.01
CA SER A 260 -3.72 7.40 -21.88
C SER A 260 -5.01 8.09 -22.34
N LYS A 261 -5.88 7.35 -23.05
CA LYS A 261 -7.22 7.83 -23.45
C LYS A 261 -8.10 8.20 -22.25
N TRP A 262 -7.89 7.52 -21.14
CA TRP A 262 -8.62 7.71 -19.88
C TRP A 262 -7.95 8.73 -18.94
N GLY A 263 -6.85 9.35 -19.38
CA GLY A 263 -6.09 10.27 -18.55
C GLY A 263 -5.18 9.59 -17.52
N ASN A 264 -4.69 10.39 -16.58
CA ASN A 264 -3.89 9.94 -15.44
C ASN A 264 -4.69 10.19 -14.16
N ALA A 265 -5.02 9.13 -13.42
CA ALA A 265 -5.80 9.23 -12.20
C ALA A 265 -4.88 9.36 -10.98
N GLU A 266 -5.20 10.28 -10.09
CA GLU A 266 -4.58 10.47 -8.78
C GLU A 266 -5.59 10.10 -7.71
N VAL A 267 -5.31 9.03 -6.95
CA VAL A 267 -6.05 8.67 -5.74
C VAL A 267 -5.44 9.45 -4.59
N SER A 268 -6.27 10.11 -3.78
CA SER A 268 -5.77 10.87 -2.64
C SER A 268 -6.67 10.75 -1.42
N VAL A 269 -6.02 10.65 -0.25
CA VAL A 269 -6.65 10.73 1.06
C VAL A 269 -5.94 11.79 1.88
N TYR A 270 -6.72 12.74 2.39
CA TYR A 270 -6.25 13.80 3.27
C TYR A 270 -6.55 13.42 4.72
N ASN A 271 -5.53 12.93 5.41
CA ASN A 271 -5.61 12.65 6.83
C ASN A 271 -4.22 12.79 7.45
N THR A 272 -4.09 13.74 8.37
CA THR A 272 -2.83 14.06 9.07
C THR A 272 -2.20 12.85 9.72
N ILE A 273 -3.00 12.02 10.40
CA ILE A 273 -2.52 10.82 11.11
C ILE A 273 -2.02 9.79 10.09
N LEU A 274 -2.82 9.50 9.06
CA LEU A 274 -2.45 8.48 8.07
C LEU A 274 -1.21 8.90 7.28
N GLY A 275 -1.13 10.17 6.86
CA GLY A 275 0.03 10.70 6.15
C GLY A 275 1.32 10.60 6.98
N SER A 276 1.26 10.98 8.26
CA SER A 276 2.41 10.86 9.17
C SER A 276 2.82 9.41 9.41
N LEU A 277 1.85 8.51 9.64
CA LEU A 277 2.13 7.07 9.79
C LEU A 277 2.76 6.48 8.53
N HIS A 278 2.19 6.77 7.36
CA HIS A 278 2.69 6.27 6.08
C HIS A 278 4.12 6.75 5.81
N GLN A 279 4.42 8.01 6.11
CA GLN A 279 5.77 8.57 5.99
C GLN A 279 6.78 7.83 6.88
N LYS A 280 6.42 7.54 8.13
CA LYS A 280 7.27 6.76 9.04
C LYS A 280 7.47 5.32 8.62
N ILE A 281 6.43 4.69 8.04
CA ILE A 281 6.55 3.37 7.44
C ILE A 281 7.60 3.39 6.32
N ILE A 282 7.58 4.42 5.48
CA ILE A 282 8.59 4.60 4.42
C ILE A 282 9.99 4.83 5.00
N GLU A 283 10.13 5.61 6.07
CA GLU A 283 11.42 5.85 6.71
C GLU A 283 12.03 4.59 7.33
N ASN A 284 11.18 3.67 7.80
CA ASN A 284 11.57 2.41 8.44
C ASN A 284 11.48 1.19 7.51
N ILE A 285 11.33 1.41 6.21
CA ILE A 285 11.01 0.34 5.26
C ILE A 285 12.06 -0.78 5.21
N GLU A 286 13.34 -0.47 5.47
CA GLU A 286 14.43 -1.45 5.49
C GLU A 286 14.20 -2.56 6.52
N CYS A 287 13.53 -2.25 7.65
CA CYS A 287 13.17 -3.21 8.69
C CYS A 287 12.18 -4.28 8.20
N PHE A 288 11.45 -4.03 7.12
CA PHE A 288 10.47 -4.97 6.58
C PHE A 288 11.03 -5.83 5.43
N LEU A 289 12.25 -5.55 4.97
CA LEU A 289 12.91 -6.23 3.85
C LEU A 289 13.89 -7.30 4.34
N ASP A 290 13.48 -8.09 5.32
CA ASP A 290 14.31 -9.10 6.00
C ASP A 290 14.49 -10.39 5.17
N SER A 291 13.49 -10.78 4.39
CA SER A 291 13.48 -12.02 3.60
C SER A 291 13.50 -11.79 2.09
N LYS A 292 14.00 -12.78 1.32
CA LYS A 292 13.99 -12.74 -0.15
C LYS A 292 12.59 -12.47 -0.70
N LYS A 293 11.58 -13.10 -0.10
CA LYS A 293 10.17 -12.96 -0.45
C LYS A 293 9.67 -11.52 -0.27
N ASN A 294 9.98 -10.90 0.86
CA ASN A 294 9.59 -9.52 1.17
C ASN A 294 10.27 -8.52 0.24
N ILE A 295 11.57 -8.70 -0.01
CA ILE A 295 12.34 -7.88 -0.96
C ILE A 295 11.73 -7.98 -2.36
N LEU A 296 11.40 -9.20 -2.82
CA LEU A 296 10.80 -9.42 -4.13
C LEU A 296 9.44 -8.71 -4.26
N ALA A 297 8.56 -8.84 -3.26
CA ALA A 297 7.26 -8.17 -3.27
C ALA A 297 7.40 -6.63 -3.34
N PHE A 298 8.32 -6.07 -2.55
CA PHE A 298 8.65 -4.65 -2.57
C PHE A 298 9.18 -4.20 -3.94
N ILE A 299 10.16 -4.91 -4.50
CA ILE A 299 10.74 -4.58 -5.82
C ILE A 299 9.69 -4.64 -6.93
N LYS A 300 8.80 -5.65 -6.94
CA LYS A 300 7.69 -5.71 -7.90
C LYS A 300 6.78 -4.48 -7.81
N GLY A 301 6.55 -3.95 -6.61
CA GLY A 301 5.81 -2.71 -6.42
C GLY A 301 6.49 -1.51 -7.09
N VAL A 302 7.80 -1.35 -6.85
CA VAL A 302 8.59 -0.27 -7.46
C VAL A 302 8.60 -0.41 -8.99
N GLU A 303 8.73 -1.64 -9.49
CA GLU A 303 8.71 -1.94 -10.92
C GLU A 303 7.38 -1.71 -11.60
N ASP A 304 6.24 -1.89 -10.90
CA ASP A 304 4.93 -1.63 -11.48
C ASP A 304 4.71 -0.12 -11.68
N GLY A 305 5.34 0.74 -10.87
CA GLY A 305 5.42 2.19 -11.15
C GLY A 305 6.49 2.53 -12.18
N ASP A 306 7.76 2.46 -11.79
CA ASP A 306 8.92 3.03 -12.53
C ASP A 306 9.78 2.00 -13.28
N GLY A 307 9.33 0.75 -13.34
CA GLY A 307 10.05 -0.30 -14.04
C GLY A 307 10.04 -0.12 -15.56
N HIS A 308 11.06 -0.62 -16.24
CA HIS A 308 11.10 -0.66 -17.70
C HIS A 308 11.84 -1.89 -18.22
N VAL A 309 11.44 -2.31 -19.42
CA VAL A 309 12.03 -3.41 -20.15
C VAL A 309 12.30 -2.95 -21.57
N ILE A 310 13.57 -2.85 -21.95
CA ILE A 310 14.00 -2.32 -23.25
C ILE A 310 15.06 -3.19 -23.90
N LYS A 311 15.22 -3.06 -25.21
CA LYS A 311 16.38 -3.57 -25.94
C LYS A 311 17.42 -2.46 -26.03
N HIS A 312 18.62 -2.69 -25.51
CA HIS A 312 19.70 -1.71 -25.53
C HIS A 312 21.01 -2.38 -25.94
N LYS A 313 21.71 -1.83 -26.94
CA LYS A 313 23.03 -2.32 -27.43
C LYS A 313 23.11 -3.84 -27.62
N GLY A 314 22.09 -4.44 -28.22
CA GLY A 314 22.08 -5.89 -28.46
C GLY A 314 21.93 -6.74 -27.19
N CYS A 315 21.33 -6.20 -26.13
CA CYS A 315 20.92 -6.98 -24.96
C CYS A 315 19.53 -6.56 -24.47
N ILE A 316 18.93 -7.39 -23.62
CA ILE A 316 17.73 -7.04 -22.84
C ILE A 316 18.20 -6.24 -21.64
N GLU A 317 17.64 -5.06 -21.42
CA GLU A 317 17.87 -4.25 -20.23
C GLU A 317 16.57 -4.14 -19.45
N ILE A 318 16.65 -4.44 -18.16
CA ILE A 318 15.56 -4.31 -17.21
C ILE A 318 16.03 -3.33 -16.15
N GLY A 319 15.19 -2.33 -15.85
CA GLY A 319 15.61 -1.28 -14.95
C GLY A 319 14.48 -0.65 -14.17
N ILE A 320 14.88 0.10 -13.15
CA ILE A 320 14.03 0.94 -12.34
C ILE A 320 14.60 2.36 -12.42
N THR A 321 13.73 3.33 -12.68
CA THR A 321 14.06 4.75 -12.54
C THR A 321 13.60 5.20 -11.16
N THR A 322 14.42 5.89 -10.37
CA THR A 322 14.02 6.27 -9.00
C THR A 322 14.68 7.57 -8.55
N GLU A 323 14.05 8.26 -7.60
CA GLU A 323 14.68 9.37 -6.89
C GLU A 323 15.95 8.93 -6.16
N LYS A 324 16.98 9.78 -6.15
CA LYS A 324 18.29 9.52 -5.54
C LYS A 324 18.22 9.10 -4.07
N LYS A 325 17.29 9.66 -3.29
CA LYS A 325 17.12 9.30 -1.88
C LYS A 325 16.73 7.82 -1.67
N PHE A 326 16.09 7.18 -2.65
CA PHE A 326 15.72 5.76 -2.59
C PHE A 326 16.71 4.85 -3.30
N LYS A 327 17.78 5.40 -3.92
CA LYS A 327 18.82 4.61 -4.59
C LYS A 327 19.38 3.53 -3.68
N LYS A 328 19.74 3.86 -2.44
CA LYS A 328 20.40 2.93 -1.52
C LYS A 328 19.53 1.70 -1.25
N ILE A 329 18.26 1.91 -0.90
CA ILE A 329 17.35 0.80 -0.59
C ILE A 329 17.02 -0.07 -1.80
N ILE A 330 16.79 0.54 -2.98
CA ILE A 330 16.48 -0.24 -4.18
C ILE A 330 17.72 -1.02 -4.65
N THR A 331 18.91 -0.40 -4.65
CA THR A 331 20.15 -1.10 -5.02
C THR A 331 20.53 -2.20 -4.05
N SER A 332 20.37 -2.00 -2.73
CA SER A 332 20.65 -3.04 -1.72
C SER A 332 19.67 -4.22 -1.84
N SER A 333 18.38 -3.92 -2.05
CA SER A 333 17.33 -4.89 -2.29
C SER A 333 17.61 -5.75 -3.52
N LEU A 334 17.85 -5.11 -4.66
CA LEU A 334 18.19 -5.81 -5.91
C LEU A 334 19.50 -6.59 -5.79
N SER A 335 20.51 -6.05 -5.10
CA SER A 335 21.78 -6.75 -4.87
C SER A 335 21.61 -8.05 -4.09
N ARG A 336 20.73 -8.07 -3.09
CA ARG A 336 20.39 -9.27 -2.31
C ARG A 336 19.63 -10.31 -3.12
N LEU A 337 18.86 -9.89 -4.13
CA LEU A 337 18.14 -10.82 -5.02
C LEU A 337 19.02 -11.36 -6.15
N TYR A 338 19.83 -10.50 -6.76
CA TYR A 338 20.39 -10.74 -8.10
C TYR A 338 21.87 -10.40 -8.26
N GLY A 339 22.54 -9.90 -7.21
CA GLY A 339 23.89 -9.35 -7.28
C GLY A 339 23.90 -7.88 -7.69
N LYS A 340 25.07 -7.23 -7.69
CA LYS A 340 25.19 -5.76 -7.83
C LYS A 340 24.61 -5.25 -9.19
N PRO A 341 23.60 -4.34 -9.20
CA PRO A 341 23.12 -3.73 -10.42
C PRO A 341 24.06 -2.63 -10.93
N ARG A 342 23.95 -2.28 -12.22
CA ARG A 342 24.56 -1.07 -12.78
C ARG A 342 23.71 0.14 -12.36
N VAL A 343 24.34 1.24 -12.00
CA VAL A 343 23.64 2.49 -11.62
C VAL A 343 24.13 3.63 -12.50
N GLU A 344 23.21 4.33 -13.13
CA GLU A 344 23.47 5.47 -14.02
C GLU A 344 22.71 6.71 -13.53
N ASN A 345 23.32 7.88 -13.66
CA ASN A 345 22.63 9.14 -13.38
C ASN A 345 21.70 9.47 -14.56
N HIS A 346 20.50 9.99 -14.27
CA HIS A 346 19.60 10.42 -15.33
C HIS A 346 20.11 11.73 -15.95
N HIS A 347 20.35 11.76 -17.27
CA HIS A 347 20.93 12.94 -17.93
C HIS A 347 20.06 14.21 -17.81
N THR A 348 18.74 14.05 -17.68
CA THR A 348 17.79 15.18 -17.63
C THR A 348 17.35 15.57 -16.23
N SER A 349 17.80 14.86 -15.18
CA SER A 349 17.44 15.19 -13.80
C SER A 349 18.52 14.76 -12.82
N ASP A 350 19.07 15.75 -12.12
CA ASP A 350 19.97 15.58 -10.99
C ASP A 350 19.32 14.85 -9.80
N LYS A 351 17.99 14.65 -9.80
CA LYS A 351 17.25 14.00 -8.72
C LYS A 351 17.01 12.51 -8.96
N VAL A 352 17.27 11.99 -10.17
CA VAL A 352 16.85 10.65 -10.58
C VAL A 352 18.05 9.80 -11.00
N VAL A 353 18.00 8.49 -10.70
CA VAL A 353 18.97 7.49 -11.13
C VAL A 353 18.27 6.31 -11.79
N LYS A 354 18.97 5.64 -12.71
CA LYS A 354 18.56 4.37 -13.30
C LYS A 354 19.35 3.23 -12.66
N ILE A 355 18.66 2.19 -12.25
CA ILE A 355 19.24 0.97 -11.67
C ILE A 355 18.92 -0.18 -12.62
N LEU A 356 19.95 -0.81 -13.19
CA LEU A 356 19.84 -1.61 -14.41
C LEU A 356 20.47 -3.00 -14.24
N TYR A 357 19.81 -4.00 -14.82
CA TYR A 357 20.40 -5.29 -15.18
C TYR A 357 20.32 -5.50 -16.68
N SER A 358 21.32 -6.21 -17.21
CA SER A 358 21.43 -6.47 -18.64
C SER A 358 21.66 -7.95 -18.93
N GLY A 359 21.19 -8.39 -20.09
CA GLY A 359 21.45 -9.72 -20.63
C GLY A 359 20.32 -10.73 -20.40
N LEU A 360 20.28 -11.74 -21.28
CA LEU A 360 19.24 -12.77 -21.31
C LEU A 360 19.17 -13.58 -20.01
N GLY A 361 20.31 -13.88 -19.38
CA GLY A 361 20.34 -14.64 -18.13
C GLY A 361 19.61 -13.93 -16.99
N MET A 362 19.77 -12.60 -16.88
CA MET A 362 19.06 -11.79 -15.90
C MET A 362 17.58 -11.64 -16.25
N ALA A 363 17.26 -11.42 -17.52
CA ALA A 363 15.87 -11.35 -17.98
C ALA A 363 15.08 -12.63 -17.66
N LEU A 364 15.70 -13.80 -17.82
CA LEU A 364 15.10 -15.08 -17.44
C LEU A 364 14.85 -15.18 -15.93
N LYS A 365 15.79 -14.72 -15.08
CA LYS A 365 15.58 -14.71 -13.62
C LYS A 365 14.37 -13.85 -13.24
N PHE A 366 14.29 -12.63 -13.76
CA PHE A 366 13.16 -11.71 -13.53
C PHE A 366 11.84 -12.34 -13.99
N PHE A 367 11.86 -12.99 -15.16
CA PHE A 367 10.69 -13.69 -15.68
C PHE A 367 10.21 -14.84 -14.77
N PHE A 368 11.12 -15.65 -14.22
CA PHE A 368 10.74 -16.74 -13.31
C PHE A 368 10.31 -16.28 -11.93
N ASP A 369 10.88 -15.18 -11.44
CA ASP A 369 10.48 -14.59 -10.16
C ASP A 369 9.18 -13.78 -10.29
N GLY A 370 8.57 -13.72 -11.48
CA GLY A 370 7.26 -13.12 -11.74
C GLY A 370 7.28 -11.59 -11.74
N HIS A 371 8.39 -10.98 -12.17
CA HIS A 371 8.47 -9.53 -12.37
C HIS A 371 7.51 -9.09 -13.48
N PHE A 372 6.93 -7.90 -13.31
CA PHE A 372 5.94 -7.31 -14.21
C PHE A 372 4.64 -8.13 -14.39
N GLU A 373 4.35 -9.15 -13.56
CA GLU A 373 3.10 -9.93 -13.67
C GLU A 373 1.84 -9.07 -13.51
N ASN A 374 1.94 -7.92 -12.83
CA ASN A 374 0.83 -6.98 -12.70
C ASN A 374 0.85 -5.88 -13.76
N HIS A 375 1.83 -5.85 -14.66
CA HIS A 375 1.95 -4.85 -15.72
C HIS A 375 2.01 -5.55 -17.10
N PRO A 376 0.83 -5.87 -17.69
CA PRO A 376 0.75 -6.73 -18.88
C PRO A 376 1.59 -6.25 -20.08
N LYS A 377 1.67 -4.94 -20.30
CA LYS A 377 2.49 -4.35 -21.38
C LYS A 377 3.98 -4.62 -21.18
N ARG A 378 4.52 -4.39 -19.97
CA ARG A 378 5.94 -4.65 -19.65
C ARG A 378 6.24 -6.15 -19.66
N GLN A 379 5.32 -6.97 -19.14
CA GLN A 379 5.46 -8.42 -19.18
C GLN A 379 5.49 -8.96 -20.63
N LYS A 380 4.56 -8.50 -21.47
CA LYS A 380 4.53 -8.83 -22.90
C LYS A 380 5.84 -8.43 -23.57
N LYS A 381 6.33 -7.21 -23.30
CA LYS A 381 7.60 -6.73 -23.84
C LYS A 381 8.79 -7.60 -23.40
N LEU A 382 8.82 -8.00 -22.12
CA LEU A 382 9.84 -8.90 -21.60
C LEU A 382 9.81 -10.26 -22.32
N ILE A 383 8.62 -10.85 -22.48
CA ILE A 383 8.46 -12.13 -23.18
C ILE A 383 8.90 -12.02 -24.65
N GLU A 384 8.52 -10.94 -25.34
CA GLU A 384 8.93 -10.68 -26.72
C GLU A 384 10.45 -10.58 -26.86
N LEU A 385 11.10 -9.82 -25.99
CA LEU A 385 12.56 -9.70 -26.00
C LEU A 385 13.24 -11.02 -25.64
N ILE A 386 12.78 -11.74 -24.62
CA ILE A 386 13.34 -13.06 -24.30
C ILE A 386 13.21 -13.99 -25.52
N ARG A 387 12.06 -13.99 -26.20
CA ARG A 387 11.84 -14.79 -27.41
C ARG A 387 12.81 -14.41 -28.52
N GLU A 388 12.97 -13.12 -28.78
CA GLU A 388 13.89 -12.58 -29.78
C GLU A 388 15.33 -13.02 -29.50
N PHE A 389 15.80 -12.81 -28.26
CA PHE A 389 17.17 -13.10 -27.85
C PHE A 389 17.47 -14.59 -27.70
N MET A 390 16.47 -15.41 -27.37
CA MET A 390 16.62 -16.86 -27.42
C MET A 390 16.66 -17.36 -28.87
N GLY A 391 15.95 -16.72 -29.80
CA GLY A 391 16.06 -16.99 -31.24
C GLY A 391 16.04 -18.48 -31.59
N LYS A 392 17.17 -18.98 -32.13
CA LYS A 392 17.35 -20.39 -32.51
C LYS A 392 17.31 -21.36 -31.33
N ASP A 393 17.65 -20.91 -30.12
CA ASP A 393 17.68 -21.72 -28.92
C ASP A 393 16.27 -22.26 -28.53
N LEU A 394 15.20 -21.54 -28.90
CA LEU A 394 13.83 -22.02 -28.68
C LEU A 394 13.49 -23.28 -29.48
N LYS A 395 14.20 -23.57 -30.59
CA LYS A 395 13.96 -24.77 -31.39
C LYS A 395 14.20 -26.04 -30.57
N TYR A 396 15.27 -26.08 -29.78
CA TYR A 396 15.59 -27.23 -28.92
C TYR A 396 14.49 -27.47 -27.87
N LEU A 397 14.01 -26.39 -27.24
CA LEU A 397 12.97 -26.47 -26.21
C LEU A 397 11.61 -26.86 -26.79
N LYS A 398 11.31 -26.49 -28.04
CA LYS A 398 10.11 -26.94 -28.77
C LYS A 398 10.12 -28.44 -29.00
N VAL A 399 11.23 -29.02 -29.43
CA VAL A 399 11.37 -30.47 -29.60
C VAL A 399 11.13 -31.18 -28.27
N LEU A 400 11.76 -30.69 -27.19
CA LEU A 400 11.60 -31.28 -25.85
C LEU A 400 10.19 -31.07 -25.24
N LYS A 401 9.37 -30.15 -25.79
CA LYS A 401 7.96 -29.98 -25.38
C LYS A 401 7.13 -31.21 -25.72
N ASN A 402 7.48 -31.91 -26.80
CA ASN A 402 6.75 -33.07 -27.31
C ASN A 402 7.13 -34.39 -26.61
N GLY A 403 8.10 -34.35 -25.69
CA GLY A 403 8.54 -35.52 -24.94
C GLY A 403 10.04 -35.55 -24.68
N SER A 404 10.52 -36.68 -24.16
CA SER A 404 11.95 -36.89 -23.99
C SER A 404 12.61 -37.36 -25.29
N THR A 405 13.82 -36.91 -25.56
CA THR A 405 14.51 -37.23 -26.82
C THR A 405 16.04 -37.34 -26.66
N THR A 406 16.72 -37.90 -27.65
CA THR A 406 18.20 -38.04 -27.68
C THR A 406 18.84 -36.86 -28.42
N ILE A 407 20.17 -36.69 -28.33
CA ILE A 407 20.87 -35.65 -29.12
C ILE A 407 20.69 -35.85 -30.63
N ARG A 408 20.71 -37.09 -31.13
CA ARG A 408 20.54 -37.37 -32.57
C ARG A 408 19.14 -36.99 -33.08
N ASN A 409 18.13 -37.22 -32.26
CA ASN A 409 16.77 -36.79 -32.62
C ASN A 409 16.64 -35.26 -32.53
N LEU A 410 17.24 -34.62 -31.52
CA LEU A 410 17.32 -33.15 -31.45
C LEU A 410 18.01 -32.54 -32.67
N GLU A 411 19.11 -33.14 -33.12
CA GLU A 411 19.83 -32.77 -34.33
C GLU A 411 18.90 -32.75 -35.55
N LYS A 412 18.19 -33.86 -35.77
CA LYS A 412 17.25 -34.05 -36.88
C LYS A 412 16.04 -33.10 -36.80
N GLU A 413 15.38 -33.02 -35.64
CA GLU A 413 14.13 -32.27 -35.48
C GLU A 413 14.35 -30.76 -35.37
N ALA A 414 15.44 -30.30 -34.74
CA ALA A 414 15.72 -28.88 -34.61
C ALA A 414 16.50 -28.29 -35.81
N GLY A 415 17.04 -29.14 -36.70
CA GLY A 415 17.83 -28.74 -37.87
C GLY A 415 19.14 -28.07 -37.48
N VAL A 416 19.91 -28.73 -36.63
CA VAL A 416 21.15 -28.22 -35.99
C VAL A 416 22.19 -29.34 -35.98
N SER A 417 23.48 -29.04 -35.75
CA SER A 417 24.50 -30.09 -35.66
C SER A 417 24.47 -30.81 -34.30
N TYR A 418 24.92 -32.07 -34.27
CA TYR A 418 25.07 -32.84 -33.02
C TYR A 418 25.85 -32.09 -31.93
N VAL A 419 26.96 -31.43 -32.32
CA VAL A 419 27.82 -30.68 -31.40
C VAL A 419 27.07 -29.49 -30.80
N ALA A 420 26.35 -28.72 -31.63
CA ALA A 420 25.55 -27.59 -31.17
C ALA A 420 24.43 -28.05 -30.22
N ALA A 421 23.70 -29.10 -30.57
CA ALA A 421 22.68 -29.69 -29.71
C ALA A 421 23.25 -30.15 -28.36
N ASN A 422 24.39 -30.84 -28.36
CA ASN A 422 25.03 -31.31 -27.14
C ASN A 422 25.49 -30.15 -26.23
N ILE A 423 26.12 -29.12 -26.80
CA ILE A 423 26.52 -27.90 -26.06
C ILE A 423 25.29 -27.23 -25.44
N MET A 424 24.23 -27.06 -26.22
CA MET A 424 22.99 -26.44 -25.75
C MET A 424 22.29 -27.24 -24.67
N MET A 425 22.22 -28.57 -24.80
CA MET A 425 21.65 -29.43 -23.76
C MET A 425 22.45 -29.39 -22.47
N LYS A 426 23.79 -29.34 -22.53
CA LYS A 426 24.63 -29.15 -21.34
C LYS A 426 24.36 -27.79 -20.68
N LYS A 427 24.28 -26.71 -21.46
CA LYS A 427 23.94 -25.36 -20.98
C LYS A 427 22.57 -25.34 -20.30
N TYR A 428 21.56 -25.96 -20.91
CA TYR A 428 20.21 -26.02 -20.35
C TYR A 428 20.08 -26.93 -19.14
N ASN A 429 20.81 -28.04 -19.10
CA ASN A 429 20.91 -28.87 -17.92
C ASN A 429 21.55 -28.12 -16.75
N LYS A 430 22.69 -27.45 -16.99
CA LYS A 430 23.36 -26.60 -15.98
C LYS A 430 22.44 -25.51 -15.41
N ASN A 431 21.56 -24.94 -16.23
CA ASN A 431 20.61 -23.90 -15.82
C ASN A 431 19.28 -24.45 -15.25
N GLY A 432 19.14 -25.77 -15.18
CA GLY A 432 17.97 -26.47 -14.65
C GLY A 432 16.74 -26.43 -15.55
N TYR A 433 16.86 -26.13 -16.84
CA TYR A 433 15.75 -26.15 -17.82
C TYR A 433 15.49 -27.54 -18.40
N VAL A 434 16.53 -28.37 -18.43
CA VAL A 434 16.49 -29.72 -19.00
C VAL A 434 17.08 -30.67 -17.96
N THR A 435 16.52 -31.87 -17.87
CA THR A 435 17.13 -32.98 -17.12
C THR A 435 17.60 -34.04 -18.10
N SER A 436 18.62 -34.82 -17.73
CA SER A 436 19.14 -35.89 -18.57
C SER A 436 19.33 -37.17 -17.80
N TYR A 437 19.05 -38.30 -18.42
CA TYR A 437 19.29 -39.63 -17.86
C TYR A 437 19.91 -40.55 -18.92
N LYS A 438 20.56 -41.63 -18.48
CA LYS A 438 21.11 -42.65 -19.38
C LYS A 438 20.03 -43.68 -19.65
N MET A 439 19.82 -44.01 -20.92
CA MET A 439 18.93 -45.08 -21.35
C MET A 439 19.75 -46.10 -22.13
N PRO A 440 19.75 -47.38 -21.71
CA PRO A 440 20.42 -48.43 -22.47
C PRO A 440 19.66 -48.66 -23.78
N ILE A 441 20.35 -48.50 -24.90
CA ILE A 441 19.83 -48.83 -26.23
C ILE A 441 20.55 -50.08 -26.71
N LYS A 442 19.79 -51.14 -26.98
CA LYS A 442 20.30 -52.38 -27.57
C LYS A 442 20.31 -52.22 -29.09
N LYS A 443 21.48 -52.23 -29.72
CA LYS A 443 21.62 -52.23 -31.18
C LYS A 443 22.60 -53.33 -31.57
N GLU A 444 22.16 -54.28 -32.41
CA GLU A 444 23.02 -55.32 -32.98
C GLU A 444 23.94 -56.01 -31.94
N LYS A 445 23.33 -56.52 -30.86
CA LYS A 445 24.01 -57.21 -29.73
C LYS A 445 24.90 -56.34 -28.83
N ARG A 446 25.05 -55.03 -29.06
CA ARG A 446 25.78 -54.10 -28.18
C ARG A 446 24.84 -53.17 -27.42
N PHE A 447 25.17 -52.88 -26.16
CA PHE A 447 24.48 -51.89 -25.32
C PHE A 447 25.20 -50.55 -25.41
N TYR A 448 24.47 -49.51 -25.83
CA TYR A 448 24.95 -48.14 -25.82
C TYR A 448 24.15 -47.34 -24.80
N ASN A 449 24.83 -46.63 -23.91
CA ASN A 449 24.19 -45.68 -23.02
C ASN A 449 23.92 -44.37 -23.78
N SER A 450 22.72 -44.24 -24.32
CA SER A 450 22.29 -42.97 -24.90
C SER A 450 21.85 -42.03 -23.81
N ARG A 451 22.25 -40.76 -23.92
CA ARG A 451 21.76 -39.71 -23.02
C ARG A 451 20.44 -39.18 -23.58
N VAL A 452 19.38 -39.37 -22.80
CA VAL A 452 18.04 -38.87 -23.10
C VAL A 452 17.82 -37.58 -22.30
N PHE A 453 17.19 -36.60 -22.92
CA PHE A 453 16.91 -35.28 -22.36
C PHE A 453 15.40 -35.06 -22.30
N LYS A 454 14.92 -34.38 -21.26
CA LYS A 454 13.52 -33.93 -21.12
C LYS A 454 13.46 -32.57 -20.45
N LEU A 455 12.40 -31.78 -20.70
CA LEU A 455 12.16 -30.54 -19.96
C LEU A 455 12.02 -30.83 -18.46
N SER A 456 12.63 -29.97 -17.64
CA SER A 456 12.33 -29.90 -16.20
C SER A 456 11.03 -29.13 -15.95
N GLY A 457 10.55 -29.06 -14.72
CA GLY A 457 9.43 -28.16 -14.36
C GLY A 457 9.71 -26.69 -14.75
N LYS A 458 10.93 -26.20 -14.51
CA LYS A 458 11.37 -24.86 -14.92
C LYS A 458 11.39 -24.71 -16.45
N GLY A 459 11.84 -25.74 -17.17
CA GLY A 459 11.80 -25.79 -18.63
C GLY A 459 10.39 -25.74 -19.19
N ASN A 460 9.46 -26.48 -18.59
CA ASN A 460 8.04 -26.47 -18.96
C ASN A 460 7.40 -25.09 -18.73
N ILE A 461 7.71 -24.41 -17.61
CA ILE A 461 7.25 -23.04 -17.36
C ILE A 461 7.78 -22.09 -18.43
N LEU A 462 9.08 -22.20 -18.78
CA LEU A 462 9.69 -21.37 -19.83
C LEU A 462 8.98 -21.54 -21.17
N VAL A 463 8.81 -22.80 -21.59
CA VAL A 463 8.20 -23.16 -22.86
C VAL A 463 6.74 -22.71 -22.90
N SER A 464 5.94 -23.07 -21.91
CA SER A 464 4.50 -22.72 -21.89
C SER A 464 4.30 -21.20 -21.92
N ARG A 465 5.03 -20.44 -21.11
CA ARG A 465 4.84 -18.98 -21.04
C ARG A 465 5.44 -18.24 -22.26
N ILE A 466 6.56 -18.70 -22.84
CA ILE A 466 7.20 -17.99 -23.98
C ILE A 466 6.65 -18.44 -25.33
N ILE A 467 6.39 -19.74 -25.49
CA ILE A 467 5.96 -20.32 -26.77
C ILE A 467 4.44 -20.21 -26.90
N ASP A 468 3.69 -20.58 -25.86
CA ASP A 468 2.22 -20.67 -25.94
C ASP A 468 1.54 -19.31 -25.73
N SER A 469 2.27 -18.32 -25.21
CA SER A 469 1.78 -16.93 -25.21
C SER A 469 1.49 -16.42 -26.62
N LYS A 470 2.16 -16.91 -27.67
CA LYS A 470 1.80 -16.52 -29.04
C LYS A 470 0.40 -17.00 -29.41
N GLU A 471 0.03 -18.22 -29.01
CA GLU A 471 -1.28 -18.80 -29.31
C GLU A 471 -2.38 -18.17 -28.45
N LYS A 472 -2.10 -17.94 -27.16
CA LYS A 472 -3.05 -17.28 -26.25
C LYS A 472 -3.24 -15.78 -26.55
N TYR A 473 -2.21 -15.04 -26.99
CA TYR A 473 -2.40 -13.64 -27.36
C TYR A 473 -3.07 -13.48 -28.72
N VAL A 474 -2.81 -14.37 -29.69
CA VAL A 474 -3.54 -14.37 -30.98
C VAL A 474 -5.02 -14.71 -30.76
N LYS A 475 -5.36 -15.64 -29.85
CA LYS A 475 -6.74 -16.00 -29.50
C LYS A 475 -7.37 -15.13 -28.40
N GLY A 476 -6.55 -14.41 -27.63
CA GLY A 476 -6.97 -13.58 -26.50
C GLY A 476 -7.23 -12.14 -26.90
N ASN A 477 -6.60 -11.63 -27.97
CA ASN A 477 -7.00 -10.36 -28.58
C ASN A 477 -8.42 -10.41 -29.18
N THR A 478 -8.98 -11.59 -29.44
CA THR A 478 -10.39 -11.76 -29.81
C THR A 478 -11.35 -11.87 -28.60
N LEU A 479 -10.84 -12.05 -27.37
CA LEU A 479 -11.65 -12.19 -26.15
C LEU A 479 -11.50 -11.01 -25.18
N ASN A 480 -10.27 -10.56 -24.88
CA ASN A 480 -10.02 -9.29 -24.18
C ASN A 480 -10.19 -8.07 -25.08
N GLY A 481 -10.27 -8.29 -26.40
CA GLY A 481 -10.81 -7.30 -27.33
C GLY A 481 -12.23 -6.89 -26.95
N LYS A 482 -13.02 -7.72 -26.26
CA LYS A 482 -14.35 -7.30 -25.76
C LYS A 482 -14.28 -6.38 -24.54
N GLU A 483 -13.29 -6.49 -23.65
CA GLU A 483 -13.17 -5.55 -22.51
C GLU A 483 -12.55 -4.19 -22.93
N GLU A 484 -11.80 -4.13 -24.03
CA GLU A 484 -11.38 -2.84 -24.64
C GLU A 484 -12.33 -2.32 -25.74
N GLN A 485 -13.29 -3.13 -26.25
CA GLN A 485 -14.24 -2.75 -27.31
C GLN A 485 -15.72 -2.74 -26.91
N GLU A 486 -16.13 -3.27 -25.76
CA GLU A 486 -17.37 -2.81 -25.11
C GLU A 486 -17.04 -1.48 -24.43
N GLU A 487 -16.64 -0.50 -25.26
CA GLU A 487 -16.72 0.89 -24.85
C GLU A 487 -18.18 1.09 -24.43
N PRO A 488 -18.46 1.57 -23.20
CA PRO A 488 -19.80 2.06 -22.91
C PRO A 488 -20.09 3.05 -24.02
N HIS A 489 -21.11 2.77 -24.84
CA HIS A 489 -21.58 3.68 -25.88
C HIS A 489 -22.00 4.96 -25.17
N CYS A 490 -21.04 5.87 -25.01
CA CYS A 490 -21.28 7.26 -24.74
C CYS A 490 -21.85 7.83 -26.04
N MET A 491 -23.16 7.77 -26.18
CA MET A 491 -23.85 8.65 -27.13
C MET A 491 -23.72 10.10 -26.68
#